data_AF-A0A077KGI3-F1
#
_entry.id   AF-A0A077KGI3-F1
#
_cell.length_a   1.000
_cell.length_b   1.000
_cell.length_c   1.000
_cell.angle_alpha   90.00
_cell.angle_beta   90.00
_cell.angle_gamma   90.00
#
_symmetry.space_group_name_H-M   'P 1'
#
loop_
_entity.id
_entity.type
_entity.pdbx_description
1 polymer ?
#
loop_
_entity_poly.entity_id
_entity_poly.type
_entity_poly.pdbx_seq_one_letter_code
_entity_poly.pdbx_strand_id
1 'polypeptide(L)'
;MRRREFILKNVLPFHTGWTVLVIIPSMVLYGILYYFLFNFSVSLMTIVTLLYLGTCYLILKAISVKMTIWFDDNYLYLKKNNNRYVKYAKADIIGFCSYDYETKTTQLRNSKIYFKFCMKNTQHIYLHDIEYRSRYDEEKGAELKRLLKEAQKELQFTKIKTKNKFQNIYWYSDH
;
A
#
# COMPACT_ATOMS: atom_id res chain seq x y z
N MET A 1 -21.51 -10.75 16.93
CA MET A 1 -20.09 -10.99 16.60
C MET A 1 -19.24 -9.81 17.08
N ARG A 2 -18.03 -10.05 17.61
CA ARG A 2 -17.13 -8.98 18.08
C ARG A 2 -16.57 -8.23 16.87
N ARG A 3 -16.80 -6.92 16.80
CA ARG A 3 -16.26 -6.04 15.75
C ARG A 3 -14.74 -6.17 15.68
N ARG A 4 -14.20 -6.77 14.61
CA ARG A 4 -12.78 -7.00 14.44
C ARG A 4 -12.21 -5.97 13.45
N GLU A 5 -11.58 -4.95 13.99
CA GLU A 5 -10.93 -3.91 13.19
C GLU A 5 -9.46 -4.25 12.94
N PHE A 6 -8.99 -4.03 11.72
CA PHE A 6 -7.58 -4.10 11.33
C PHE A 6 -7.06 -2.68 11.15
N ILE A 7 -5.88 -2.38 11.68
CA ILE A 7 -5.35 -1.02 11.70
C ILE A 7 -4.02 -0.98 10.98
N LEU A 8 -4.05 -0.47 9.75
CA LEU A 8 -2.86 -0.29 8.93
C LEU A 8 -2.35 1.14 9.07
N LYS A 9 -1.07 1.30 9.40
CA LYS A 9 -0.40 2.60 9.47
C LYS A 9 0.39 2.88 8.19
N ASN A 10 0.60 4.15 7.89
CA ASN A 10 1.44 4.61 6.79
C ASN A 10 1.00 4.08 5.42
N VAL A 11 -0.31 4.12 5.18
CA VAL A 11 -0.95 3.64 3.95
C VAL A 11 -1.12 4.78 2.96
N LEU A 12 -0.75 4.55 1.70
CA LEU A 12 -1.12 5.37 0.56
C LEU A 12 -2.42 4.82 -0.06
N PRO A 13 -3.55 5.54 0.06
CA PRO A 13 -4.87 5.05 -0.36
C PRO A 13 -5.15 5.32 -1.85
N PHE A 14 -4.13 5.26 -2.70
CA PHE A 14 -4.18 5.55 -4.13
C PHE A 14 -3.17 4.67 -4.87
N HIS A 15 -3.30 4.55 -6.19
CA HIS A 15 -2.43 3.70 -7.00
C HIS A 15 -0.97 4.19 -6.94
N THR A 16 0.00 3.28 -6.74
CA THR A 16 1.42 3.63 -6.57
C THR A 16 1.97 4.53 -7.68
N GLY A 17 1.49 4.38 -8.92
CA GLY A 17 1.90 5.25 -10.03
C GLY A 17 1.63 6.75 -9.80
N TRP A 18 0.71 7.13 -8.91
CA TRP A 18 0.44 8.55 -8.60
C TRP A 18 1.55 9.19 -7.77
N THR A 19 2.47 8.42 -7.17
CA THR A 19 3.63 8.99 -6.46
C THR A 19 4.54 9.77 -7.39
N VAL A 20 4.48 9.56 -8.71
CA VAL A 20 5.21 10.36 -9.70
C VAL A 20 4.87 11.84 -9.63
N LEU A 21 3.66 12.20 -9.17
CA LEU A 21 3.24 13.59 -8.97
C LEU A 21 3.97 14.27 -7.81
N VAL A 22 4.61 13.50 -6.93
CA VAL A 22 5.52 14.03 -5.89
C VAL A 22 6.95 13.98 -6.39
N ILE A 23 7.35 12.87 -6.98
CA ILE A 23 8.72 12.58 -7.42
C ILE A 23 9.18 13.57 -8.50
N ILE A 24 8.40 13.74 -9.57
CA ILE A 24 8.81 14.57 -10.72
C ILE A 24 8.93 16.05 -10.35
N PRO A 25 7.93 16.70 -9.72
CA PRO A 25 8.06 18.11 -9.34
C PRO A 25 9.20 18.34 -8.34
N SER A 26 9.39 17.43 -7.40
CA SER A 26 10.51 17.51 -6.45
C SER A 26 11.86 17.41 -7.19
N MET A 27 11.98 16.50 -8.15
CA MET A 27 13.20 16.34 -8.95
C MET A 27 13.52 17.62 -9.74
N VAL A 28 12.51 18.22 -10.39
CA VAL A 28 12.66 19.48 -11.13
C VAL A 28 13.11 20.61 -10.19
N LEU A 29 12.46 20.75 -9.03
CA LEU A 29 12.80 21.77 -8.04
C LEU A 29 14.25 21.64 -7.57
N TYR A 30 14.67 20.44 -7.15
CA TYR A 30 16.04 20.20 -6.70
C TYR A 30 17.06 20.37 -7.82
N GLY A 31 16.71 20.01 -9.06
CA GLY A 31 17.56 20.25 -10.23
C GLY A 31 17.77 21.74 -10.49
N ILE A 32 16.70 22.54 -10.44
CA ILE A 32 16.77 24.01 -10.57
C ILE A 32 17.60 24.61 -9.44
N LEU A 33 17.32 24.23 -8.18
CA LEU A 33 18.09 24.71 -7.03
C LEU A 33 19.58 24.39 -7.15
N TYR A 34 19.92 23.18 -7.60
CA TYR A 34 21.31 22.81 -7.81
C TYR A 34 21.98 23.68 -8.87
N TYR A 35 21.32 23.85 -10.02
CA TYR A 35 21.83 24.64 -11.14
C TYR A 35 22.10 26.10 -10.76
N PHE A 36 21.22 26.72 -9.97
CA PHE A 36 21.38 28.13 -9.56
C PHE A 36 22.34 28.34 -8.39
N LEU A 37 22.45 27.38 -7.47
CA LEU A 37 23.21 27.57 -6.23
C LEU A 37 24.66 27.06 -6.32
N PHE A 38 24.95 26.14 -7.24
CA PHE A 38 26.25 25.45 -7.27
C PHE A 38 26.82 25.34 -8.67
N ASN A 39 28.15 25.41 -8.75
CA ASN A 39 28.87 24.94 -9.93
C ASN A 39 28.84 23.41 -10.00
N PHE A 40 29.00 22.87 -11.21
CA PHE A 40 28.97 21.43 -11.42
C PHE A 40 30.03 20.71 -10.55
N SER A 41 29.53 19.87 -9.67
CA SER A 41 30.30 19.05 -8.74
C SER A 41 29.52 17.79 -8.40
N VAL A 42 30.11 16.64 -8.71
CA VAL A 42 29.50 15.32 -8.51
C VAL A 42 29.20 15.05 -7.04
N SER A 43 30.06 15.51 -6.12
CA SER A 43 29.86 15.34 -4.68
C SER A 43 28.63 16.12 -4.20
N LEU A 44 28.49 17.39 -4.62
CA LEU A 44 27.32 18.21 -4.31
C LEU A 44 26.05 17.64 -4.95
N MET A 45 26.13 17.16 -6.20
CA MET A 45 25.00 16.53 -6.89
C MET A 45 24.49 15.30 -6.12
N THR A 46 25.40 14.50 -5.57
CA THR A 46 25.06 13.33 -4.75
C THR A 46 24.32 13.75 -3.48
N ILE A 47 24.82 14.78 -2.78
CA ILE A 47 24.17 15.31 -1.57
C ILE A 47 22.77 15.84 -1.89
N VAL A 48 22.63 16.64 -2.95
CA VAL A 48 21.34 17.17 -3.40
C VAL A 48 20.38 16.04 -3.76
N THR A 49 20.86 14.99 -4.41
CA THR A 49 20.05 13.81 -4.74
C THR A 49 19.54 13.10 -3.47
N LEU A 50 20.38 12.95 -2.44
CA LEU A 50 19.96 12.37 -1.16
C LEU A 50 18.91 13.24 -0.47
N LEU A 51 19.07 14.57 -0.48
CA LEU A 51 18.08 15.50 0.05
C LEU A 51 16.75 15.41 -0.71
N TYR A 52 16.80 15.32 -2.04
CA TYR A 52 15.64 15.10 -2.89
C TYR A 52 14.89 13.81 -2.52
N LEU A 53 15.60 12.69 -2.38
CA LEU A 53 15.01 11.41 -2.00
C LEU A 53 14.39 11.48 -0.59
N GLY A 54 15.09 12.12 0.35
CA GLY A 54 14.59 12.38 1.70
C GLY A 54 13.30 13.20 1.69
N THR A 55 13.25 14.29 0.91
CA THR A 55 12.06 15.13 0.77
C THR A 55 10.90 14.39 0.14
N CYS A 56 11.12 13.61 -0.93
CA CYS A 56 10.08 12.75 -1.50
C CYS A 56 9.49 11.80 -0.46
N TYR A 57 10.35 11.14 0.32
CA TYR A 57 9.91 10.24 1.38
C TYR A 57 9.09 10.98 2.45
N LEU A 58 9.55 12.16 2.90
CA LEU A 58 8.85 12.97 3.90
C LEU A 58 7.49 13.44 3.42
N ILE A 59 7.38 13.91 2.17
CA ILE A 59 6.11 14.34 1.57
C ILE A 59 5.16 13.15 1.48
N LEU A 60 5.61 12.03 0.91
CA LEU A 60 4.80 10.83 0.81
C LEU A 60 4.33 10.37 2.20
N LYS A 61 5.20 10.48 3.22
CA LYS A 61 4.89 10.10 4.60
C LYS A 61 3.86 11.02 5.22
N ALA A 62 3.95 12.32 4.96
CA ALA A 62 2.98 13.31 5.42
C ALA A 62 1.58 13.09 4.83
N ILE A 63 1.48 12.65 3.57
CA ILE A 63 0.18 12.35 2.94
C ILE A 63 -0.31 10.92 3.22
N SER A 64 0.53 10.07 3.83
CA SER A 64 0.12 8.73 4.22
C SER A 64 -0.90 8.78 5.36
N VAL A 65 -1.78 7.78 5.41
CA VAL A 65 -2.89 7.76 6.35
C VAL A 65 -2.90 6.47 7.17
N LYS A 66 -3.52 6.55 8.35
CA LYS A 66 -3.95 5.38 9.09
C LYS A 66 -5.24 4.86 8.46
N MET A 67 -5.25 3.61 8.03
CA MET A 67 -6.45 2.94 7.50
C MET A 67 -6.98 1.94 8.52
N THR A 68 -8.21 2.15 8.97
CA THR A 68 -8.95 1.14 9.74
C THR A 68 -9.89 0.40 8.80
N ILE A 69 -9.84 -0.93 8.83
CA ILE A 69 -10.60 -1.83 7.97
C ILE A 69 -11.45 -2.74 8.84
N TRP A 70 -12.70 -2.93 8.48
CA TRP A 70 -13.61 -3.83 9.18
C TRP A 70 -14.65 -4.39 8.20
N PHE A 71 -15.14 -5.60 8.47
CA PHE A 71 -16.17 -6.28 7.70
C PHE A 71 -17.38 -6.57 8.60
N ASP A 72 -18.58 -6.28 8.12
CA ASP A 72 -19.83 -6.83 8.65
C ASP A 72 -20.42 -7.85 7.68
N ASP A 73 -21.66 -8.30 7.89
CA ASP A 73 -22.29 -9.30 7.03
C ASP A 73 -22.31 -8.91 5.54
N ASN A 74 -22.53 -7.62 5.22
CA ASN A 74 -22.82 -7.14 3.85
C ASN A 74 -21.78 -6.16 3.29
N TYR A 75 -20.97 -5.54 4.13
CA TYR A 75 -20.15 -4.39 3.79
C TYR A 75 -18.69 -4.54 4.28
N LEU A 76 -17.80 -3.98 3.47
CA LEU A 76 -16.44 -3.59 3.85
C LEU A 76 -16.46 -2.12 4.26
N TYR A 77 -15.99 -1.82 5.47
CA TYR A 77 -15.83 -0.47 5.98
C TYR A 77 -14.37 -0.06 5.98
N LEU A 78 -14.13 1.14 5.48
CA LEU A 78 -12.82 1.78 5.49
C LEU A 78 -12.91 3.14 6.16
N LYS A 79 -11.99 3.39 7.09
CA LYS A 79 -11.84 4.68 7.75
C LYS A 79 -10.42 5.19 7.56
N LYS A 80 -10.32 6.38 6.96
CA LYS A 80 -9.08 7.14 6.76
C LYS A 80 -8.86 8.03 7.98
N ASN A 81 -7.78 7.85 8.73
CA ASN A 81 -7.48 8.58 9.96
C ASN A 81 -8.69 8.58 10.93
N ASN A 82 -9.08 9.75 11.43
CA ASN A 82 -10.22 9.91 12.34
C ASN A 82 -11.52 10.29 11.60
N ASN A 83 -11.57 10.14 10.27
CA ASN A 83 -12.76 10.48 9.46
C ASN A 83 -13.90 9.46 9.66
N ARG A 84 -15.04 9.74 9.03
CA ARG A 84 -16.18 8.81 8.99
C ARG A 84 -15.84 7.55 8.18
N TYR A 85 -16.48 6.43 8.53
CA TYR A 85 -16.38 5.21 7.74
C TYR A 85 -17.05 5.38 6.39
N VAL A 86 -16.36 4.92 5.35
CA VAL A 86 -16.92 4.71 4.02
C VAL A 86 -17.21 3.23 3.88
N LYS A 87 -18.44 2.89 3.49
CA LYS A 87 -18.88 1.51 3.31
C LYS A 87 -18.88 1.13 1.82
N TYR A 88 -18.50 -0.10 1.54
CA TYR A 88 -18.50 -0.71 0.21
C TYR A 88 -19.26 -2.03 0.31
N ALA A 89 -20.25 -2.25 -0.56
CA ALA A 89 -20.98 -3.52 -0.55
C ALA A 89 -20.03 -4.65 -0.96
N LYS A 90 -20.01 -5.74 -0.20
CA LYS A 90 -19.19 -6.91 -0.51
C LYS A 90 -19.54 -7.50 -1.86
N ALA A 91 -20.84 -7.52 -2.20
CA ALA A 91 -21.36 -7.98 -3.49
C ALA A 91 -20.84 -7.20 -4.71
N ASP A 92 -20.28 -6.00 -4.49
CA ASP A 92 -19.68 -5.18 -5.55
C ASP A 92 -18.18 -5.42 -5.71
N ILE A 93 -17.55 -6.15 -4.77
CA ILE A 93 -16.12 -6.50 -4.86
C ILE A 93 -16.01 -7.73 -5.76
N ILE A 94 -15.29 -7.61 -6.88
CA ILE A 94 -15.08 -8.72 -7.85
C ILE A 94 -13.81 -9.52 -7.59
N GLY A 95 -13.07 -9.15 -6.55
CA GLY A 95 -11.79 -9.77 -6.21
C GLY A 95 -10.77 -8.74 -5.72
N PHE A 96 -9.64 -9.22 -5.24
CA PHE A 96 -8.56 -8.36 -4.79
C PHE A 96 -7.18 -8.92 -5.12
N CYS A 97 -6.21 -8.01 -5.29
CA CYS A 97 -4.80 -8.38 -5.36
C CYS A 97 -4.15 -8.18 -3.99
N SER A 98 -3.33 -9.14 -3.55
CA SER A 98 -2.52 -9.04 -2.34
C SER A 98 -1.18 -9.76 -2.50
N TYR A 99 -0.18 -9.40 -1.69
CA TYR A 99 0.94 -10.30 -1.46
C TYR A 99 0.46 -11.59 -0.78
N ASP A 100 1.19 -12.69 -0.99
CA ASP A 100 1.02 -13.90 -0.19
C ASP A 100 1.80 -13.77 1.13
N TYR A 101 1.08 -13.32 2.15
CA TYR A 101 1.57 -13.19 3.52
C TYR A 101 1.74 -14.53 4.25
N GLU A 102 1.42 -15.67 3.63
CA GLU A 102 1.58 -16.99 4.22
C GLU A 102 2.91 -17.66 3.89
N THR A 103 3.66 -17.08 2.94
CA THR A 103 4.93 -17.62 2.49
C THR A 103 5.95 -17.66 3.63
N LYS A 104 6.48 -18.87 3.89
CA LYS A 104 7.48 -19.12 4.94
C LYS A 104 8.92 -18.91 4.45
N THR A 105 9.15 -18.93 3.13
CA THR A 105 10.47 -18.72 2.54
C THR A 105 10.96 -17.33 2.87
N THR A 106 12.09 -17.24 3.58
CA THR A 106 12.65 -15.99 4.11
C THR A 106 12.86 -14.91 3.04
N GLN A 107 13.26 -15.31 1.82
CA GLN A 107 13.49 -14.40 0.69
C GLN A 107 12.21 -13.82 0.07
N LEU A 108 11.06 -14.49 0.24
CA LEU A 108 9.77 -14.12 -0.38
C LEU A 108 8.74 -13.62 0.64
N ARG A 109 9.04 -13.78 1.93
CA ARG A 109 8.23 -13.29 3.03
C ARG A 109 8.19 -11.76 3.01
N ASN A 110 6.99 -11.18 3.08
CA ASN A 110 6.77 -9.75 2.92
C ASN A 110 5.86 -9.20 4.03
N SER A 111 6.23 -8.07 4.62
CA SER A 111 5.41 -7.33 5.61
C SER A 111 4.96 -5.97 5.09
N LYS A 112 5.09 -5.74 3.77
CA LYS A 112 4.58 -4.56 3.08
C LYS A 112 3.10 -4.69 2.84
N ILE A 113 2.38 -3.60 3.09
CA ILE A 113 0.97 -3.48 2.79
C ILE A 113 0.77 -3.40 1.28
N TYR A 114 0.03 -4.35 0.71
CA TYR A 114 -0.46 -4.28 -0.66
C TYR A 114 -1.80 -4.98 -0.74
N PHE A 115 -2.87 -4.20 -0.79
CA PHE A 115 -4.20 -4.67 -1.16
C PHE A 115 -4.75 -3.77 -2.27
N LYS A 116 -5.28 -4.39 -3.32
CA LYS A 116 -6.07 -3.71 -4.34
C LYS A 116 -7.42 -4.42 -4.43
N PHE A 117 -8.46 -3.89 -3.82
CA PHE A 117 -9.82 -4.40 -4.04
C PHE A 117 -10.36 -3.82 -5.34
N CYS A 118 -10.83 -4.69 -6.23
CA CYS A 118 -11.44 -4.32 -7.49
C CYS A 118 -12.96 -4.37 -7.33
N MET A 119 -13.64 -3.31 -7.75
CA MET A 119 -15.10 -3.21 -7.71
C MET A 119 -15.70 -3.44 -9.10
N LYS A 120 -16.98 -3.84 -9.18
CA LYS A 120 -17.74 -4.02 -10.44
C LYS A 120 -17.78 -2.74 -11.29
N ASN A 121 -17.92 -1.58 -10.65
CA ASN A 121 -18.01 -0.27 -11.29
C ASN A 121 -16.65 0.28 -11.76
N THR A 122 -15.64 -0.56 -11.98
CA THR A 122 -14.24 -0.22 -12.32
C THR A 122 -13.47 0.57 -11.26
N GLN A 123 -14.09 0.93 -10.14
CA GLN A 123 -13.42 1.57 -9.03
C GLN A 123 -12.45 0.59 -8.37
N HIS A 124 -11.37 1.14 -7.82
CA HIS A 124 -10.36 0.37 -7.11
C HIS A 124 -10.07 1.01 -5.76
N ILE A 125 -9.98 0.17 -4.73
CA ILE A 125 -9.53 0.57 -3.41
C ILE A 125 -8.08 0.11 -3.28
N TYR A 126 -7.18 1.08 -3.16
CA TYR A 126 -5.74 0.83 -3.01
C TYR A 126 -5.34 0.98 -1.56
N LEU A 127 -4.53 0.05 -1.08
CA LEU A 127 -3.84 0.12 0.19
C LEU A 127 -2.38 -0.26 -0.08
N HIS A 128 -1.51 0.74 -0.12
CA HIS A 128 -0.08 0.53 -0.36
C HIS A 128 0.75 1.01 0.82
N ASP A 129 1.77 0.26 1.15
CA ASP A 129 2.78 0.71 2.09
C ASP A 129 3.60 1.84 1.50
N ILE A 130 3.85 2.86 2.29
CA ILE A 130 4.94 3.78 2.00
C ILE A 130 6.28 3.25 2.50
N GLU A 131 6.29 2.47 3.59
CA GLU A 131 7.54 2.10 4.23
C GLU A 131 8.23 0.99 3.44
N TYR A 132 9.38 1.35 2.88
CA TYR A 132 10.34 0.37 2.38
C TYR A 132 11.20 -0.14 3.55
N ARG A 133 10.62 -0.96 4.43
CA ARG A 133 11.44 -1.71 5.39
C ARG A 133 12.14 -2.86 4.67
N SER A 134 13.46 -2.92 4.76
CA SER A 134 14.28 -4.03 4.24
C SER A 134 14.18 -5.27 5.13
N ARG A 135 13.90 -5.09 6.42
CA ARG A 135 13.67 -6.19 7.37
C ARG A 135 12.18 -6.46 7.50
N TYR A 136 11.83 -7.73 7.51
CA TYR A 136 10.45 -8.12 7.78
C TYR A 136 10.07 -7.83 9.23
N ASP A 137 8.89 -7.27 9.41
CA ASP A 137 8.25 -7.02 10.69
C ASP A 137 7.26 -8.15 11.03
N GLU A 138 7.54 -8.90 12.10
CA GLU A 138 6.75 -10.06 12.53
C GLU A 138 5.32 -9.71 12.88
N GLU A 139 5.12 -8.65 13.66
CA GLU A 139 3.80 -8.23 14.12
C GLU A 139 2.96 -7.74 12.94
N LYS A 140 3.54 -6.87 12.11
CA LYS A 140 2.86 -6.36 10.91
C LYS A 140 2.54 -7.47 9.93
N GLY A 141 3.48 -8.39 9.70
CA GLY A 141 3.26 -9.54 8.83
C GLY A 141 2.15 -10.46 9.32
N ALA A 142 2.10 -10.72 10.64
CA ALA A 142 1.02 -11.50 11.25
C ALA A 142 -0.34 -10.80 11.13
N GLU A 143 -0.40 -9.48 11.32
CA GLU A 143 -1.63 -8.70 11.13
C GLU A 143 -2.10 -8.73 9.67
N LEU A 144 -1.19 -8.57 8.70
CA LEU A 144 -1.51 -8.65 7.27
C LEU A 144 -1.98 -10.03 6.85
N LYS A 145 -1.36 -11.09 7.39
CA LYS A 145 -1.82 -12.47 7.19
C LYS A 145 -3.24 -12.68 7.74
N ARG A 146 -3.54 -12.14 8.93
CA ARG A 146 -4.89 -12.22 9.51
C ARG A 146 -5.90 -11.44 8.67
N LEU A 147 -5.56 -10.23 8.23
CA LEU A 147 -6.41 -9.43 7.34
C LEU A 147 -6.67 -10.16 6.01
N LEU A 148 -5.65 -10.76 5.41
CA LEU A 148 -5.80 -11.56 4.19
C LEU A 148 -6.78 -12.72 4.40
N LYS A 149 -6.61 -13.50 5.47
CA LYS A 149 -7.51 -14.61 5.79
C LYS A 149 -8.94 -14.16 6.07
N GLU A 150 -9.09 -13.05 6.79
CA GLU A 150 -10.41 -12.49 7.05
C GLU A 150 -11.06 -12.04 5.75
N ALA A 151 -10.34 -11.31 4.88
CA ALA A 151 -10.86 -10.88 3.59
C ALA A 151 -11.25 -12.06 2.69
N GLN A 152 -10.46 -13.14 2.66
CA GLN A 152 -10.81 -14.37 1.96
C GLN A 152 -12.10 -14.99 2.50
N LYS A 153 -12.24 -15.07 3.82
CA LYS A 153 -13.42 -15.65 4.47
C LYS A 153 -14.67 -14.80 4.24
N GLU A 154 -14.57 -13.50 4.51
CA GLU A 154 -15.68 -12.54 4.47
C GLU A 154 -16.20 -12.29 3.05
N LEU A 155 -15.33 -12.44 2.04
CA LEU A 155 -15.69 -12.33 0.62
C LEU A 155 -15.86 -13.69 -0.06
N GLN A 156 -15.62 -14.80 0.66
CA GLN A 156 -15.62 -16.16 0.11
C GLN A 156 -14.67 -16.36 -1.08
N PHE A 157 -13.54 -15.64 -1.08
CA PHE A 157 -12.56 -15.66 -2.16
C PHE A 157 -11.39 -16.60 -1.87
N THR A 158 -10.95 -17.29 -2.91
CA THR A 158 -9.79 -18.18 -2.87
C THR A 158 -8.63 -17.61 -3.68
N LYS A 159 -7.43 -18.15 -3.47
CA LYS A 159 -6.22 -17.75 -4.18
C LYS A 159 -6.24 -18.45 -5.56
N ILE A 160 -6.39 -17.69 -6.64
CA ILE A 160 -6.64 -18.27 -7.97
C ILE A 160 -5.37 -18.32 -8.82
N LYS A 161 -4.76 -17.14 -9.03
CA LYS A 161 -3.64 -17.01 -9.95
C LYS A 161 -2.59 -16.05 -9.45
N THR A 162 -1.34 -16.35 -9.79
CA THR A 162 -0.23 -15.43 -9.57
C THR A 162 -0.32 -14.31 -10.58
N LYS A 163 -0.39 -13.07 -10.11
CA LYS A 163 -0.34 -11.88 -10.96
C LYS A 163 1.09 -11.45 -11.26
N ASN A 164 2.00 -11.67 -10.30
CA ASN A 164 3.43 -11.43 -10.47
C ASN A 164 4.22 -12.46 -9.64
N LYS A 165 4.89 -13.41 -10.31
CA LYS A 165 5.69 -14.47 -9.65
C LYS A 165 6.87 -13.90 -8.86
N PHE A 166 7.52 -12.85 -9.38
CA PHE A 166 8.69 -12.25 -8.75
C PHE A 166 8.36 -11.49 -7.46
N GLN A 167 7.13 -10.99 -7.35
CA GLN A 167 6.69 -10.22 -6.19
C GLN A 167 5.75 -10.99 -5.28
N ASN A 168 5.46 -12.27 -5.59
CA ASN A 168 4.54 -13.12 -4.83
C ASN A 168 3.15 -12.48 -4.63
N ILE A 169 2.66 -11.77 -5.67
CA ILE A 169 1.35 -11.11 -5.69
C ILE A 169 0.34 -12.02 -6.37
N TYR A 170 -0.80 -12.23 -5.73
CA TYR A 170 -1.88 -13.09 -6.22
C TYR A 170 -3.19 -12.34 -6.36
N TRP A 171 -4.01 -12.86 -7.27
CA TRP A 171 -5.40 -12.52 -7.42
C TRP A 171 -6.26 -13.47 -6.59
N TYR A 172 -7.18 -12.90 -5.83
CA TYR A 172 -8.16 -13.60 -5.02
C TYR A 172 -9.56 -13.26 -5.51
N SER A 173 -10.36 -14.30 -5.82
CA SER A 173 -11.75 -14.20 -6.28
C SER A 173 -12.48 -15.51 -5.98
N ASP A 174 -13.76 -15.55 -6.33
CA ASP A 174 -14.64 -16.71 -6.40
C ASP A 174 -14.72 -17.36 -7.81
N HIS A 175 -14.00 -16.84 -8.81
CA HIS A 175 -13.96 -17.35 -10.19
C HIS A 175 -12.55 -17.32 -10.80
#